data_AF-A0A0K8U5H1-F1
#
_entry.id   AF-A0A0K8U5H1-F1
#
_cell.length_a   1.000
_cell.length_b   1.000
_cell.length_c   1.000
_cell.angle_alpha   90.00
_cell.angle_beta   90.00
_cell.angle_gamma   90.00
#
_symmetry.space_group_name_H-M   'P 1'
#
loop_
_entity.id
_entity.type
_entity.pdbx_description
1 polymer ?
#
loop_
_entity_poly.entity_id
_entity_poly.type
_entity_poly.pdbx_seq_one_letter_code
_entity_poly.pdbx_strand_id
1 'polypeptide(L)'
;MTLAHRALFTWFIVLVFLILLCLRLDPRTHWSWFVTFIPLWVFDGILIIYVVIKIIRKWRNLKRLKELLIYYQWYICGVLLKIASQLMICLRLEYPQWEISIFVTMIPIWILLSASIVYVFGRLNKIESW
;
A
#
# COMPACT_ATOMS: atom_id res chain seq x y z
N MET A 1 17.30 -17.31 -5.61
CA MET A 1 17.41 -17.16 -4.13
C MET A 1 16.83 -15.86 -3.56
N THR A 2 16.60 -14.79 -4.33
CA THR A 2 16.07 -13.50 -3.82
C THR A 2 14.54 -13.36 -3.84
N LEU A 3 13.85 -14.07 -4.74
CA LEU A 3 12.38 -14.08 -4.83
C LEU A 3 11.72 -14.75 -3.61
N ALA A 4 12.24 -15.92 -3.21
CA ALA A 4 11.75 -16.65 -2.04
C ALA A 4 11.88 -15.82 -0.75
N HIS A 5 13.03 -15.17 -0.52
CA HIS A 5 13.23 -14.29 0.63
C HIS A 5 12.24 -13.12 0.68
N ARG A 6 11.96 -12.49 -0.48
CA ARG A 6 10.98 -11.39 -0.55
C ARG A 6 9.57 -11.87 -0.24
N ALA A 7 9.19 -13.02 -0.80
CA ALA A 7 7.89 -13.62 -0.51
C ALA A 7 7.76 -13.94 0.98
N LEU A 8 8.73 -14.68 1.55
CA LEU A 8 8.74 -15.06 2.96
C LEU A 8 8.64 -13.85 3.89
N PHE A 9 9.35 -12.76 3.58
CA PHE A 9 9.28 -11.53 4.34
C PHE A 9 7.88 -10.90 4.32
N THR A 10 7.24 -10.81 3.15
CA THR A 10 5.86 -10.29 3.03
C THR A 10 4.87 -11.18 3.78
N TRP A 11 4.98 -12.51 3.62
CA TRP A 11 4.13 -13.48 4.32
C TRP A 11 4.29 -13.38 5.84
N PHE A 12 5.52 -13.21 6.33
CA PHE A 12 5.80 -13.02 7.75
C PHE A 12 5.13 -11.75 8.29
N ILE A 13 5.24 -10.62 7.58
CA ILE A 13 4.59 -9.37 7.98
C ILE A 13 3.05 -9.53 8.03
N VAL A 14 2.47 -10.19 7.03
CA VAL A 14 1.03 -10.47 7.00
C VAL A 14 0.61 -11.35 8.16
N LEU A 15 1.42 -12.36 8.51
CA LEU A 15 1.18 -13.23 9.65
C LEU A 15 1.19 -12.44 10.96
N VAL A 16 2.20 -11.59 11.17
CA VAL A 16 2.29 -10.71 12.36
C VAL A 16 1.09 -9.76 12.43
N PHE A 17 0.67 -9.16 11.30
CA PHE A 17 -0.54 -8.35 11.24
C PHE A 17 -1.78 -9.13 11.65
N LEU A 18 -1.94 -10.36 11.17
CA LEU A 18 -3.08 -11.21 11.50
C LEU A 18 -3.12 -11.57 12.99
N ILE A 19 -1.97 -11.86 13.60
CA ILE A 19 -1.86 -12.10 15.05
C ILE A 19 -2.31 -10.86 15.84
N LEU A 20 -1.79 -9.68 15.50
CA LEU A 20 -2.19 -8.43 16.18
C LEU A 20 -3.68 -8.13 15.98
N LEU A 21 -4.22 -8.44 14.79
CA LEU A 21 -5.63 -8.27 14.48
C LEU A 21 -6.50 -9.18 15.36
N CYS A 22 -6.13 -10.46 15.49
CA CYS A 22 -6.81 -11.39 16.39
C CYS A 22 -6.70 -10.95 17.85
N LEU A 23 -5.53 -10.49 18.29
CA LEU A 23 -5.31 -10.01 19.65
C LEU A 23 -6.16 -8.77 19.98
N ARG A 24 -6.36 -7.88 19.01
CA ARG A 24 -7.22 -6.71 19.15
C ARG A 24 -8.72 -7.06 19.12
N LEU A 25 -9.11 -8.14 18.44
CA LEU A 25 -10.47 -8.66 18.48
C LEU A 25 -10.82 -9.24 19.87
N ASP A 26 -9.81 -9.56 20.68
CA ASP A 26 -10.01 -10.00 22.05
C ASP A 26 -10.45 -8.81 22.94
N PRO A 27 -11.56 -8.93 23.68
CA PRO A 27 -12.08 -7.87 24.56
C PRO A 27 -11.12 -7.44 25.67
N ARG A 28 -10.06 -8.21 25.96
CA ARG A 28 -9.04 -7.88 26.97
C ARG A 28 -8.08 -6.78 26.52
N THR A 29 -7.94 -6.53 25.22
CA THR A 29 -6.90 -5.66 24.66
C THR A 29 -7.49 -4.33 24.22
N HIS A 30 -7.18 -3.24 24.93
CA HIS A 30 -7.72 -1.88 24.67
C HIS A 30 -6.87 -0.98 23.74
N TRP A 31 -5.92 -1.53 22.99
CA TRP A 31 -4.97 -0.73 22.21
C TRP A 31 -5.62 -0.04 21.00
N SER A 32 -5.11 1.13 20.60
CA SER A 32 -5.61 1.80 19.39
C SER A 32 -5.38 0.95 18.13
N TRP A 33 -6.33 0.99 17.20
CA TRP A 33 -6.27 0.29 15.92
C TRP A 33 -5.05 0.69 15.09
N PHE A 34 -4.53 1.91 15.26
CA PHE A 34 -3.25 2.32 14.67
C PHE A 34 -2.09 1.38 15.04
N VAL A 35 -2.06 0.87 16.27
CA VAL A 35 -1.02 -0.04 16.76
C VAL A 35 -1.12 -1.40 16.08
N THR A 36 -2.34 -1.92 15.89
CA THR A 36 -2.61 -3.18 15.18
C THR A 36 -2.10 -3.16 13.74
N PHE A 37 -2.15 -2.00 13.10
CA PHE A 37 -1.68 -1.82 11.71
C PHE A 37 -0.16 -1.55 11.59
N ILE A 38 0.60 -1.45 12.69
CA ILE A 38 2.06 -1.20 12.66
C ILE A 38 2.83 -2.08 11.66
N PRO A 39 2.60 -3.40 11.57
CA PRO A 39 3.37 -4.24 10.64
C PRO A 39 3.19 -3.81 9.18
N LEU A 40 1.99 -3.32 8.84
CA LEU A 40 1.70 -2.81 7.52
C LEU A 40 2.36 -1.44 7.29
N TRP A 41 2.31 -0.54 8.29
CA TRP A 41 3.03 0.75 8.24
C TRP A 41 4.53 0.58 8.01
N VAL A 42 5.15 -0.41 8.68
CA VAL A 42 6.57 -0.74 8.49
C VAL A 42 6.83 -1.19 7.06
N PHE A 43 5.96 -2.05 6.50
CA PHE A 43 6.10 -2.49 5.12
C PHE A 43 5.99 -1.33 4.11
N ASP A 44 5.01 -0.45 4.28
CA ASP A 44 4.83 0.74 3.45
C ASP A 44 6.05 1.67 3.55
N GLY A 45 6.58 1.88 4.76
CA GLY A 45 7.79 2.66 5.00
C GLY A 45 9.01 2.11 4.27
N ILE A 46 9.26 0.79 4.35
CA ILE A 46 10.36 0.13 3.63
C ILE A 46 10.22 0.34 2.12
N LEU A 47 9.01 0.23 1.59
CA LEU A 47 8.72 0.38 0.17
C LEU A 47 8.96 1.82 -0.30
N ILE A 48 8.53 2.82 0.48
CA ILE A 48 8.81 4.24 0.22
C ILE A 48 10.32 4.50 0.26
N ILE A 49 11.03 4.01 1.29
CA ILE A 49 12.48 4.17 1.42
C ILE A 49 13.20 3.59 0.22
N TYR A 50 12.80 2.40 -0.25
CA TYR A 50 13.37 1.77 -1.43
C TYR A 50 13.20 2.63 -2.69
N VAL A 51 12.01 3.20 -2.90
CA VAL A 51 11.73 4.12 -4.02
C VAL A 51 12.58 5.39 -3.90
N VAL A 52 12.64 5.98 -2.71
CA VAL A 52 13.41 7.21 -2.43
C VAL A 52 14.90 6.99 -2.69
N ILE A 53 15.51 5.90 -2.19
CA ILE A 53 16.91 5.56 -2.46
C ILE A 53 17.15 5.42 -3.98
N LYS A 54 16.21 4.79 -4.70
CA LYS A 54 16.32 4.63 -6.15
C LYS A 54 16.26 5.97 -6.90
N ILE A 55 15.42 6.90 -6.43
CA ILE A 55 15.32 8.26 -6.93
C ILE A 55 16.62 9.02 -6.65
N ILE A 56 17.10 9.03 -5.40
CA ILE A 56 18.32 9.73 -4.97
C ILE A 56 19.53 9.24 -5.77
N ARG A 57 19.71 7.92 -5.95
CA ARG A 57 20.81 7.36 -6.75
C ARG A 57 20.81 7.83 -8.20
N LYS A 58 19.64 8.18 -8.76
CA LYS A 58 19.49 8.69 -10.13
C LYS A 58 19.37 10.20 -10.22
N TRP A 59 19.40 10.91 -9.10
CA TRP A 59 19.18 12.35 -9.03
C TRP A 59 20.19 13.17 -9.83
N ARG A 60 21.41 12.65 -10.03
CA ARG A 60 22.45 13.33 -10.84
C ARG A 60 21.99 13.72 -12.26
N ASN A 61 20.95 13.10 -12.81
CA ASN A 61 20.35 13.48 -14.10
C ASN A 61 18.89 13.95 -13.95
N LEU A 62 18.68 15.26 -13.75
CA LEU A 62 17.35 15.90 -13.61
C LEU A 62 16.38 15.60 -14.77
N LYS A 63 16.85 15.60 -16.03
CA LYS A 63 16.01 15.24 -17.19
C LYS A 63 15.48 13.80 -17.09
N ARG A 64 16.34 12.86 -16.70
CA ARG A 64 16.00 11.44 -16.53
C ARG A 64 15.13 11.20 -15.30
N LEU A 65 15.23 12.05 -14.28
CA LEU A 65 14.35 12.03 -13.11
C LEU A 65 12.90 12.32 -13.49
N LYS A 66 12.64 13.34 -14.32
CA LYS A 66 11.29 13.69 -14.76
C LYS A 66 10.63 12.54 -15.54
N GLU A 67 11.37 11.89 -16.44
CA GLU A 67 10.90 10.70 -17.16
C GLU A 67 10.60 9.52 -16.22
N LEU A 68 11.45 9.31 -15.21
CA LEU A 68 11.21 8.26 -14.22
C LEU A 68 10.01 8.56 -13.34
N LEU A 69 9.79 9.82 -12.97
CA LEU A 69 8.62 10.24 -12.20
C LEU A 69 7.33 9.99 -12.99
N ILE A 70 7.32 10.32 -14.28
CA ILE A 70 6.21 10.03 -15.20
C ILE A 70 5.99 8.51 -15.32
N TYR A 71 7.07 7.75 -15.47
CA TYR A 71 6.99 6.28 -15.53
C TYR A 71 6.47 5.66 -14.23
N TYR A 72 6.91 6.17 -13.07
CA TYR A 72 6.53 5.67 -11.75
C TYR A 72 5.24 6.31 -11.21
N GLN A 73 4.62 7.27 -11.90
CA GLN A 73 3.47 8.02 -11.41
C GLN A 73 2.31 7.09 -11.04
N TRP A 74 2.02 6.10 -11.89
CA TRP A 74 0.99 5.08 -11.61
C TRP A 74 1.28 4.28 -10.35
N TYR A 75 2.55 3.93 -10.12
CA TYR A 75 2.98 3.19 -8.94
C TYR A 75 2.87 4.04 -7.66
N ILE A 76 3.34 5.29 -7.71
CA ILE A 76 3.26 6.22 -6.58
C ILE A 76 1.80 6.52 -6.24
N CYS A 77 0.96 6.78 -7.25
CA CYS A 77 -0.48 6.98 -7.06
C CYS A 77 -1.14 5.75 -6.40
N GLY A 78 -0.81 4.54 -6.86
CA GLY A 78 -1.31 3.30 -6.26
C GLY A 78 -0.89 3.11 -4.80
N VAL A 79 0.37 3.40 -4.46
CA VAL A 79 0.86 3.35 -3.06
C VAL A 79 0.14 4.38 -2.20
N LEU A 80 -0.05 5.60 -2.70
CA LEU A 80 -0.76 6.66 -1.98
C LEU A 80 -2.22 6.27 -1.70
N LEU A 81 -2.92 5.73 -2.70
CA LEU A 81 -4.30 5.24 -2.55
C LEU A 81 -4.39 4.08 -1.55
N LYS A 82 -3.40 3.20 -1.57
CA LYS A 82 -3.32 2.08 -0.63
C LYS A 82 -3.10 2.57 0.81
N ILE A 83 -2.27 3.59 1.03
CA ILE A 83 -2.10 4.18 2.36
C ILE A 83 -3.39 4.88 2.80
N ALA A 84 -4.06 5.60 1.88
CA ALA A 84 -5.34 6.23 2.15
C ALA A 84 -6.43 5.21 2.55
N SER A 85 -6.49 4.04 1.90
CA SER A 85 -7.44 2.99 2.29
C SER A 85 -7.16 2.44 3.68
N GLN A 86 -5.90 2.19 4.02
CA GLN A 86 -5.52 1.72 5.36
C GLN A 86 -5.89 2.75 6.43
N LEU A 87 -5.64 4.03 6.18
CA LEU A 87 -6.01 5.12 7.09
C LEU A 87 -7.52 5.21 7.29
N MET A 88 -8.31 5.14 6.21
CA MET A 88 -9.77 5.17 6.32
C MET A 88 -10.30 3.98 7.13
N ILE A 89 -9.74 2.78 6.93
CA ILE A 89 -10.10 1.58 7.70
C ILE A 89 -9.72 1.77 9.18
N CYS A 90 -8.52 2.26 9.47
CA CYS A 90 -8.06 2.51 10.84
C CYS A 90 -8.98 3.51 11.56
N LEU A 91 -9.30 4.63 10.92
CA LEU A 91 -10.15 5.68 11.50
C LEU A 91 -11.56 5.16 11.77
N ARG A 92 -12.12 4.38 10.84
CA ARG A 92 -13.44 3.78 11.01
C ARG A 92 -13.47 2.77 12.17
N LEU A 93 -12.40 2.02 12.36
CA LEU A 93 -12.31 1.04 13.45
C LEU A 93 -12.09 1.70 14.82
N GLU A 94 -11.32 2.79 14.90
CA GLU A 94 -11.06 3.53 16.15
C GLU A 94 -12.26 4.35 16.62
N TYR A 95 -13.03 4.94 15.70
CA TYR A 95 -14.15 5.82 16.02
C TYR A 95 -15.48 5.24 15.51
N PRO A 96 -16.03 4.21 16.19
CA PRO A 96 -17.30 3.61 15.79
C PRO A 96 -18.49 4.57 15.88
N GLN A 97 -18.38 5.64 16.68
CA GLN A 97 -19.39 6.72 16.76
C GLN A 97 -19.50 7.58 15.50
N TRP A 98 -18.49 7.58 14.62
CA TRP A 98 -18.62 8.22 13.32
C TRP A 98 -19.25 7.16 12.43
N GLU A 99 -20.55 7.27 12.16
CA GLU A 99 -21.31 6.37 11.26
C GLU A 99 -20.83 6.48 9.80
N ILE A 100 -19.54 6.29 9.58
CA ILE A 100 -18.91 6.32 8.27
C ILE A 100 -19.39 5.07 7.56
N SER A 101 -20.16 5.30 6.49
CA SER A 101 -20.68 4.25 5.64
C SER A 101 -19.55 3.37 5.10
N ILE A 102 -19.79 2.05 5.07
CA ILE A 102 -18.86 1.04 4.53
C ILE A 102 -18.42 1.43 3.12
N PHE A 103 -19.35 1.98 2.34
CA PHE A 103 -19.11 2.42 0.98
C PHE A 103 -18.00 3.46 0.90
N VAL A 104 -18.02 4.47 1.77
CA VAL A 104 -17.02 5.56 1.80
C VAL A 104 -15.63 5.02 2.13
N THR A 105 -15.55 4.09 3.08
CA THR A 105 -14.28 3.47 3.48
C THR A 105 -13.67 2.64 2.35
N MET A 106 -14.52 2.03 1.52
CA MET A 106 -14.08 1.20 0.41
C MET A 106 -13.70 2.01 -0.84
N ILE A 107 -14.08 3.30 -0.95
CA ILE A 107 -13.82 4.15 -2.14
C ILE A 107 -12.36 4.07 -2.63
N PRO A 108 -11.32 4.25 -1.79
CA PRO A 108 -9.95 4.24 -2.27
C PRO A 108 -9.53 2.87 -2.81
N ILE A 109 -10.13 1.79 -2.29
CA ILE A 109 -9.87 0.42 -2.74
C ILE A 109 -10.54 0.18 -4.10
N TRP A 110 -11.78 0.64 -4.29
CA TRP A 110 -12.45 0.56 -5.59
C TRP A 110 -11.67 1.31 -6.68
N ILE A 111 -11.15 2.50 -6.36
CA ILE A 111 -10.32 3.28 -7.29
C ILE A 111 -8.99 2.56 -7.54
N LEU A 112 -8.37 1.97 -6.52
CA LEU A 112 -7.12 1.23 -6.68
C LEU A 112 -7.30 0.00 -7.58
N LEU A 113 -8.38 -0.76 -7.40
CA LEU A 113 -8.71 -1.93 -8.21
C LEU A 113 -8.96 -1.53 -9.67
N SER A 114 -9.80 -0.52 -9.91
CA SER A 114 -10.09 -0.05 -11.26
C SER A 114 -8.85 0.51 -11.97
N ALA A 115 -8.03 1.30 -11.26
CA ALA A 115 -6.76 1.80 -11.79
C ALA A 115 -5.78 0.66 -12.16
N SER A 116 -5.74 -0.40 -11.35
CA SER A 116 -4.89 -1.57 -11.60
C SER A 116 -5.32 -2.34 -12.85
N ILE A 117 -6.64 -2.51 -13.05
CA ILE A 117 -7.19 -3.15 -14.24
C ILE A 117 -6.82 -2.35 -15.49
N VAL A 118 -7.03 -1.03 -15.48
CA VAL A 118 -6.67 -0.15 -16.60
C VAL A 118 -5.17 -0.19 -16.88
N TYR A 119 -4.34 -0.19 -15.83
CA TYR A 119 -2.89 -0.29 -15.97
C TYR A 119 -2.45 -1.60 -16.64
N VAL A 120 -2.99 -2.73 -16.19
CA VAL A 120 -2.66 -4.06 -16.76
C VAL A 120 -3.15 -4.16 -18.20
N PHE A 121 -4.38 -3.73 -18.48
CA PHE A 121 -4.94 -3.77 -19.83
C PHE A 121 -4.14 -2.90 -20.81
N GLY A 122 -3.78 -1.68 -20.41
CA GLY A 122 -2.92 -0.81 -21.23
C GLY A 122 -1.52 -1.40 -21.47
N ARG A 123 -1.00 -2.19 -20.53
CA ARG A 123 0.28 -2.90 -20.70
C ARG A 123 0.15 -4.10 -21.65
N LEU A 124 -0.94 -4.85 -21.58
CA LEU A 124 -1.21 -6.00 -22.47
C LEU A 124 -1.35 -5.56 -23.93
N ASN A 125 -2.17 -4.55 -24.21
CA ASN A 125 -2.35 -4.03 -25.58
C ASN A 125 -1.05 -3.50 -26.18
N LYS A 126 -0.15 -2.98 -25.35
CA LYS A 126 1.17 -2.50 -25.79
C LYS A 126 2.15 -3.64 -26.08
N ILE A 127 1.93 -4.85 -25.56
CA ILE A 127 2.77 -6.03 -25.83
C ILE A 127 2.32 -6.70 -27.13
N GLU A 128 1.01 -6.74 -27.42
CA GLU A 128 0.47 -7.32 -28.66
C GLU A 128 0.73 -6.46 -29.91
N SER A 129 1.11 -5.19 -29.76
CA SER A 129 1.38 -4.26 -30.86
C SER A 129 2.84 -4.25 -31.36
N TRP A 130 3.67 -5.23 -30.97
CA TRP A 130 5.06 -5.42 -31.40
C TRP A 130 5.24 -6.81 -32.01
#